data_AF-A0A1C6JIT5-F1
#
_entry.id   AF-A0A1C6JIT5-F1
#
_cell.length_a   1.000
_cell.length_b   1.000
_cell.length_c   1.000
_cell.angle_alpha   90.00
_cell.angle_beta   90.00
_cell.angle_gamma   90.00
#
_symmetry.space_group_name_H-M   'P 1'
#
loop_
_entity.id
_entity.type
_entity.pdbx_description
1 polymer ?
#
loop_
_entity_poly.entity_id
_entity_poly.type
_entity_poly.pdbx_seq_one_letter_code
_entity_poly.pdbx_strand_id
1 'polypeptide(L)' 'MRKLALSDEILLSVDKAARYIGGEVNSVMKNLDGIDVRVAFCFPDV' A
#
# COMPACT_ATOMS: atom_id res chain seq x y z
N MET A 1 -2.32 15.05 -7.14
CA MET A 1 -2.64 13.60 -7.03
C MET A 1 -1.39 12.81 -7.36
N ARG A 2 -1.02 11.81 -6.54
CA ARG A 2 0.10 10.93 -6.88
C ARG A 2 -0.29 10.07 -8.08
N LYS A 3 0.66 9.78 -8.95
CA LYS A 3 0.44 8.95 -10.14
C LYS A 3 0.29 7.50 -9.68
N LEU A 4 -0.86 6.88 -9.96
CA LEU A 4 -1.06 5.46 -9.74
C LEU A 4 -0.15 4.65 -10.67
N ALA A 5 0.26 3.46 -10.22
CA ALA A 5 1.10 2.57 -11.03
C ALA A 5 0.35 1.98 -12.23
N LEU A 6 -0.99 1.90 -12.15
CA LEU A 6 -1.89 1.35 -13.15
C LEU A 6 -3.03 2.36 -13.41
N SER A 7 -3.70 2.23 -14.55
CA SER A 7 -4.88 3.04 -14.88
C SER A 7 -6.10 2.62 -14.08
N ASP A 8 -7.02 3.55 -13.86
CA ASP A 8 -8.28 3.30 -13.14
C ASP A 8 -9.11 2.20 -13.81
N GLU A 9 -9.12 2.12 -15.15
CA GLU A 9 -9.79 1.06 -15.90
C GLU A 9 -9.30 -0.34 -15.50
N ILE A 10 -7.97 -0.52 -15.43
CA ILE A 10 -7.38 -1.79 -15.01
C ILE A 10 -7.74 -2.06 -13.54
N LEU A 11 -7.64 -1.05 -12.67
CA LEU A 11 -7.94 -1.20 -11.24
C LEU A 11 -9.40 -1.59 -10.98
N LEU A 12 -10.35 -1.01 -11.71
CA LEU A 12 -11.79 -1.31 -11.59
C LEU A 12 -12.19 -2.67 -12.16
N SER A 13 -11.32 -3.32 -12.93
CA SER A 13 -11.55 -4.67 -13.46
C SER A 13 -11.07 -5.81 -12.55
N VAL A 14 -10.37 -5.49 -11.44
CA VAL A 14 -9.80 -6.48 -10.54
C VAL A 14 -10.83 -6.91 -9.47
N ASP A 15 -11.27 -8.16 -9.56
CA ASP A 15 -12.32 -8.71 -8.69
C ASP A 15 -11.80 -9.18 -7.31
N LYS A 16 -10.49 -9.48 -7.22
CA LYS A 16 -9.79 -9.84 -5.98
C LYS A 16 -8.53 -9.01 -5.85
N ALA A 17 -8.66 -7.79 -5.33
CA ALA A 17 -7.52 -6.95 -5.03
C ALA A 17 -6.61 -7.66 -4.01
N ALA A 18 -5.52 -8.26 -4.49
CA ALA A 18 -4.59 -9.01 -3.64
C ALA A 18 -3.70 -8.08 -2.78
N ARG A 19 -3.75 -6.76 -2.99
CA ARG A 19 -2.86 -5.82 -2.32
C ARG A 19 -3.49 -4.45 -2.13
N TYR A 20 -3.38 -3.94 -0.91
CA TYR A 20 -3.61 -2.54 -0.59
C TYR A 20 -2.45 -1.70 -1.17
N ILE A 21 -2.73 -0.91 -2.22
CA ILE A 21 -1.69 -0.12 -2.91
C ILE A 21 -1.46 1.25 -2.27
N GLY A 22 -2.31 1.65 -1.31
CA GLY A 22 -2.31 2.96 -0.67
C GLY A 22 -2.82 4.09 -1.59
N GLY A 23 -3.01 5.29 -1.02
CA GLY A 23 -3.43 6.48 -1.78
C GLY A 23 -4.94 6.73 -1.82
N GLU A 24 -5.73 6.01 -1.03
CA GLU A 24 -7.17 6.19 -0.91
C GLU A 24 -7.53 7.47 -0.15
N VAL A 25 -8.76 7.94 -0.35
CA VAL A 25 -9.34 9.03 0.44
C VAL A 25 -9.32 8.60 1.92
N ASN A 26 -8.74 9.43 2.78
CA ASN A 26 -8.49 9.17 4.21
C ASN A 26 -7.36 8.18 4.53
N SER A 27 -6.51 7.80 3.57
CA SER A 27 -5.28 7.08 3.87
C SER A 27 -4.33 7.93 4.73
N VAL A 28 -3.81 7.35 5.81
CA VAL A 28 -2.85 8.02 6.71
C VAL A 28 -1.43 7.69 6.27
N MET A 29 -0.71 8.70 5.79
CA MET A 29 0.71 8.60 5.49
C MET A 29 1.52 8.89 6.74
N LYS A 30 2.22 7.88 7.28
CA LYS A 30 3.07 8.05 8.46
C LYS A 30 4.40 8.71 8.07
N ASN A 31 4.81 9.75 8.80
CA ASN A 31 6.18 10.24 8.71
C ASN A 31 7.12 9.24 9.40
N LEU A 32 8.17 8.80 8.71
CA LEU A 32 9.13 7.83 9.22
C LEU A 32 10.38 8.50 9.82
N ASP A 33 10.58 9.79 9.57
CA ASP A 33 11.68 10.60 10.10
C ASP A 33 11.38 10.90 11.58
N GLY A 34 11.97 10.12 12.49
CA GLY A 34 11.75 10.24 13.93
C GLY A 34 11.02 9.06 14.59
N ILE A 35 10.85 7.93 13.89
CA ILE A 35 10.34 6.70 14.52
C ILE A 35 11.48 5.97 15.25
N ASP A 36 11.34 5.81 16.57
CA ASP A 36 12.34 5.16 17.43
C ASP A 36 12.44 3.64 17.24
N VAL A 37 11.34 2.98 16.86
CA VAL A 37 11.26 1.51 16.78
C VAL A 37 10.58 1.05 15.50
N ARG A 38 11.21 0.11 14.78
CA ARG A 38 10.68 -0.52 13.57
C ARG A 38 10.68 -2.04 13.75
N VAL A 39 9.55 -2.69 13.43
CA VAL A 39 9.38 -4.14 13.54
C VAL A 39 9.14 -4.71 12.16
N ALA A 40 9.85 -5.78 11.81
CA ALA A 40 9.63 -6.55 10.61
C ALA A 40 9.17 -7.96 10.99
N PHE A 41 8.12 -8.45 10.35
CA PHE A 41 7.72 -9.86 10.45
C PHE A 41 8.35 -10.61 9.28
N CYS A 42 9.25 -11.54 9.58
CA CYS A 42 9.85 -12.43 8.60
C CYS A 42 9.24 -13.81 8.75
N PHE A 43 8.44 -14.21 7.77
CA PHE A 43 7.91 -15.56 7.71
C PHE A 43 8.84 -16.40 6.82
N PRO A 44 9.25 -17.61 7.25
CA PRO A 44 9.94 -18.53 6.36
C PRO A 44 8.99 -18.91 5.21
N ASP A 45 9.54 -19.10 4.02
CA ASP A 45 8.79 -19.56 2.85
C ASP A 45 8.16 -20.95 3.12
N VAL A 46 7.00 -21.24 2.52
CA VAL A 46 6.26 -22.53 2.66
C VAL A 46 6.58 -23.46 1.50
#